data_AF-A0A7Y2L406-F1
#
_entry.id   AF-A0A7Y2L406-F1
#
_cell.length_a   1.000
_cell.length_b   1.000
_cell.length_c   1.000
_cell.angle_alpha   90.00
_cell.angle_beta   90.00
_cell.angle_gamma   90.00
#
_symmetry.space_group_name_H-M   'P 1'
#
loop_
_entity.id
_entity.type
_entity.pdbx_description
1 polymer ?
#
loop_
_entity_poly.entity_id
_entity_poly.type
_entity_poly.pdbx_seq_one_letter_code
_entity_poly.pdbx_strand_id
1 'polypeptide(L)'
;NSLGVLLLESGSLGAFIFGVLNRILIVTGLHHILNNMAWFVFGSFTTDAGQVVTGDLTRYFAGDPKGGQFMTGMFPVMMFGLPAACLAMYRNALPERRKLMGGIFLSLALTAFLTGVTEPIEFAFMFLAPFLYLLHALLTGLSMAITNLLNIHLGFTFSGGAIDMLLGWGKSTNGWMIFPVGLVYFAI
;
A
#
# COMPACT_ATOMS: atom_id res chain seq x y z
N ASN A 1 -0.20 8.51 23.34
CA ASN A 1 -0.16 7.02 23.34
C ASN A 1 1.24 6.60 22.88
N SER A 2 2.04 5.96 23.74
CA SER A 2 3.47 5.70 23.50
C SER A 2 3.75 4.78 22.31
N LEU A 3 2.85 3.84 22.02
CA LEU A 3 2.95 2.95 20.85
C LEU A 3 2.83 3.67 19.51
N GLY A 4 1.92 4.65 19.40
CA GLY A 4 1.74 5.44 18.17
C GLY A 4 2.91 6.37 17.89
N VAL A 5 3.53 6.93 18.95
CA VAL A 5 4.75 7.74 18.85
C VAL A 5 5.94 6.86 18.42
N LEU A 6 6.08 5.67 19.02
CA LEU A 6 7.16 4.74 18.71
C LEU A 6 7.10 4.22 17.26
N LEU A 7 5.89 3.94 16.73
CA LEU A 7 5.71 3.55 15.32
C LEU A 7 6.10 4.67 14.35
N LEU A 8 5.81 5.92 14.68
CA LEU A 8 6.19 7.07 13.85
C LEU A 8 7.69 7.38 13.91
N GLU A 9 8.29 7.34 15.09
CA GLU A 9 9.71 7.60 15.27
C GLU A 9 10.59 6.48 14.71
N SER A 10 10.04 5.27 14.58
CA SER A 10 10.78 4.11 14.04
C SER A 10 11.02 4.14 12.52
N GLY A 11 10.53 5.16 11.80
CA GLY A 11 10.78 5.36 10.37
C GLY A 11 10.43 4.12 9.53
N SER A 12 11.39 3.60 8.76
CA SER A 12 11.16 2.46 7.87
C SER A 12 10.70 1.18 8.61
N LEU A 13 11.10 0.99 9.87
CA LEU A 13 10.62 -0.16 10.66
C LEU A 13 9.14 0.00 11.03
N GLY A 14 8.70 1.21 11.36
CA GLY A 14 7.30 1.50 11.63
C GLY A 14 6.44 1.31 10.39
N ALA A 15 6.95 1.77 9.25
CA ALA A 15 6.31 1.57 7.94
C ALA A 15 6.19 0.06 7.62
N PHE A 16 7.24 -0.73 7.89
CA PHE A 16 7.21 -2.18 7.76
C PHE A 16 6.10 -2.82 8.60
N ILE A 17 6.11 -2.56 9.92
CA ILE A 17 5.14 -3.14 10.86
C ILE A 17 3.72 -2.73 10.47
N PHE A 18 3.51 -1.47 10.11
CA PHE A 18 2.23 -0.98 9.62
C PHE A 18 1.76 -1.77 8.40
N GLY A 19 2.61 -1.95 7.37
CA GLY A 19 2.25 -2.70 6.16
C GLY A 19 1.88 -4.16 6.44
N VAL A 20 2.67 -4.84 7.29
CA VAL A 20 2.39 -6.24 7.68
C VAL A 20 1.06 -6.34 8.43
N LEU A 21 0.84 -5.52 9.45
CA LEU A 21 -0.38 -5.55 10.24
C LEU A 21 -1.60 -5.13 9.41
N ASN A 22 -1.44 -4.13 8.54
CA ASN A 22 -2.49 -3.69 7.63
C ASN A 22 -2.98 -4.86 6.77
N ARG A 23 -2.07 -5.67 6.20
CA ARG A 23 -2.47 -6.86 5.44
C ARG A 23 -3.09 -7.93 6.33
N ILE A 24 -2.44 -8.33 7.44
CA ILE A 24 -2.97 -9.39 8.31
C ILE A 24 -4.38 -9.10 8.82
N LEU A 25 -4.68 -7.83 9.13
CA LEU A 25 -5.98 -7.40 9.67
C LEU A 25 -7.08 -7.26 8.61
N ILE A 26 -6.80 -7.48 7.32
CA ILE A 26 -7.83 -7.52 6.28
C ILE A 26 -8.79 -8.68 6.51
N VAL A 27 -8.31 -9.81 7.04
CA VAL A 27 -9.12 -11.00 7.38
C VAL A 27 -10.34 -10.66 8.25
N THR A 28 -10.20 -9.67 9.13
CA THR A 28 -11.24 -9.26 10.08
C THR A 28 -11.80 -7.86 9.80
N GLY A 29 -11.31 -7.16 8.78
CA GLY A 29 -11.64 -5.75 8.52
C GLY A 29 -11.02 -4.75 9.51
N LEU A 30 -10.26 -5.20 10.51
CA LEU A 30 -9.68 -4.34 11.55
C LEU A 30 -8.57 -3.41 11.03
N HIS A 31 -8.08 -3.64 9.80
CA HIS A 31 -7.12 -2.76 9.15
C HIS A 31 -7.65 -1.32 8.99
N HIS A 32 -8.96 -1.10 8.91
CA HIS A 32 -9.54 0.25 8.90
C HIS A 32 -9.27 1.02 10.20
N ILE A 33 -9.23 0.35 11.36
CA ILE A 33 -8.90 1.00 12.64
C ILE A 33 -7.42 1.40 12.62
N LEU A 34 -6.55 0.49 12.19
CA LEU A 34 -5.12 0.76 12.05
C LEU A 34 -4.86 1.94 11.10
N ASN A 35 -5.54 1.95 9.96
CA ASN A 35 -5.47 3.02 8.96
C ASN A 35 -5.92 4.36 9.54
N ASN A 36 -7.06 4.40 10.23
CA ASN A 36 -7.54 5.64 10.84
C ASN A 36 -6.54 6.21 11.85
N MET A 37 -5.93 5.34 12.67
CA MET A 37 -4.91 5.77 13.61
C MET A 37 -3.67 6.31 12.90
N ALA A 38 -3.14 5.60 11.90
CA ALA A 38 -1.94 6.03 11.18
C ALA A 38 -2.16 7.31 10.35
N TRP A 39 -3.26 7.38 9.61
CA TRP A 39 -3.50 8.42 8.60
C TRP A 39 -4.10 9.69 9.18
N PHE A 40 -4.84 9.63 10.29
CA PHE A 40 -5.56 10.80 10.84
C PHE A 40 -5.19 11.17 12.28
N VAL A 41 -4.58 10.28 13.05
CA VAL A 41 -4.36 10.52 14.50
C VAL A 41 -2.88 10.60 14.86
N PHE A 42 -2.06 9.69 14.35
CA PHE A 42 -0.69 9.56 14.80
C PHE A 42 0.20 10.65 14.20
N GLY A 43 1.00 11.25 15.08
CA GLY A 43 2.04 12.22 14.72
C GLY A 43 1.49 13.62 14.56
N SER A 44 2.37 14.60 14.65
CA SER A 44 2.01 16.00 14.53
C SER A 44 3.01 16.74 13.66
N PHE A 45 2.52 17.69 12.87
CA PHE A 45 3.32 18.62 12.10
C PHE A 45 2.76 20.03 12.32
N THR A 46 3.64 20.98 12.62
CA THR A 46 3.27 22.40 12.68
C THR A 46 3.57 23.02 11.33
N THR A 47 2.54 23.52 10.65
CA THR A 47 2.69 24.18 9.35
C THR A 47 3.39 25.53 9.49
N ASP A 48 3.84 26.09 8.37
CA ASP A 48 4.43 27.44 8.34
C ASP A 48 3.48 28.53 8.86
N ALA A 49 2.16 28.28 8.80
CA ALA A 49 1.13 29.14 9.36
C ALA A 49 0.91 28.97 10.88
N GLY A 50 1.70 28.11 11.54
CA GLY A 50 1.59 27.82 12.97
C GLY A 50 0.47 26.84 13.35
N GLN A 51 -0.22 26.24 12.37
CA GLN A 51 -1.30 25.27 12.62
C GLN A 51 -0.70 23.89 12.89
N VAL A 52 -1.12 23.23 13.97
CA VAL A 52 -0.77 21.83 14.24
C VAL A 52 -1.77 20.91 13.55
N VAL A 53 -1.27 20.04 12.67
CA VAL A 53 -2.05 18.97 12.02
C VAL A 53 -1.56 17.60 12.48
N THR A 54 -2.43 16.59 12.41
CA THR A 54 -2.13 15.22 12.87
C THR A 54 -2.52 14.17 11.84
N GLY A 55 -1.87 12.99 11.92
CA GLY A 55 -2.07 11.90 10.99
C GLY A 55 -1.22 12.02 9.73
N ASP A 56 -0.66 10.89 9.27
CA ASP A 56 0.28 10.84 8.15
C ASP A 56 -0.27 11.43 6.85
N LEU A 57 -1.57 11.19 6.56
CA LEU A 57 -2.24 11.71 5.38
C LEU A 57 -2.37 13.23 5.45
N THR A 58 -2.89 13.76 6.55
CA THR A 58 -3.06 15.21 6.73
C THR A 58 -1.70 15.92 6.71
N ARG A 59 -0.70 15.33 7.37
CA ARG A 59 0.68 15.83 7.42
C ARG A 59 1.30 15.90 6.01
N TYR A 60 1.16 14.86 5.20
CA TYR A 60 1.62 14.86 3.80
C TYR A 60 1.00 16.02 3.01
N PHE A 61 -0.32 16.20 3.07
CA PHE A 61 -0.98 17.28 2.32
C PHE A 61 -0.66 18.68 2.86
N ALA A 62 -0.32 18.79 4.15
CA ALA A 62 0.15 20.02 4.79
C ALA A 62 1.62 20.35 4.49
N GLY A 63 2.34 19.49 3.75
CA GLY A 63 3.72 19.73 3.32
C GLY A 63 4.79 19.17 4.27
N ASP A 64 4.45 18.26 5.18
CA ASP A 64 5.43 17.58 6.03
C ASP A 64 6.38 16.73 5.15
N PRO A 65 7.71 16.97 5.15
CA PRO A 65 8.67 16.18 4.39
C PRO A 65 8.75 14.71 4.80
N LYS A 66 8.20 14.34 5.96
CA LYS A 66 8.10 12.96 6.45
C LYS A 66 6.71 12.36 6.28
N GLY A 67 5.76 13.11 5.74
CA GLY A 67 4.39 12.63 5.49
C GLY A 67 4.34 11.66 4.31
N GLY A 68 3.43 10.68 4.39
CA GLY A 68 3.27 9.64 3.36
C GLY A 68 4.03 8.35 3.65
N GLN A 69 4.66 8.25 4.83
CA GLN A 69 5.37 7.07 5.30
C GLN A 69 4.49 5.82 5.35
N PHE A 70 3.22 5.96 5.74
CA PHE A 70 2.24 4.87 5.84
C PHE A 70 1.32 4.77 4.61
N MET A 71 1.74 5.39 3.49
CA MET A 71 0.94 5.49 2.27
C MET A 71 1.74 5.00 1.06
N THR A 72 2.96 5.49 0.88
CA THR A 72 3.71 5.37 -0.38
C THR A 72 3.98 3.92 -0.80
N GLY A 73 4.28 3.03 0.13
CA GLY A 73 4.55 1.63 -0.22
C GLY A 73 3.32 0.85 -0.70
N MET A 74 2.12 1.45 -0.69
CA MET A 74 0.92 0.81 -1.25
C MET A 74 1.04 0.77 -2.77
N PHE A 75 1.52 1.84 -3.40
CA PHE A 75 1.57 1.94 -4.85
C PHE A 75 2.31 0.76 -5.53
N PRO A 76 3.53 0.35 -5.11
CA PRO A 76 4.18 -0.82 -5.72
C PRO A 76 3.38 -2.12 -5.60
N VAL A 77 2.70 -2.33 -4.48
CA VAL A 77 1.92 -3.57 -4.24
C VAL A 77 0.64 -3.56 -5.07
N MET A 78 -0.13 -2.47 -5.01
CA MET A 78 -1.44 -2.35 -5.65
C MET A 78 -1.32 -2.28 -7.18
N MET A 79 -0.32 -1.55 -7.68
CA MET A 79 -0.16 -1.31 -9.11
C MET A 79 0.69 -2.36 -9.83
N PHE A 80 1.51 -3.14 -9.11
CA PHE A 80 2.41 -4.10 -9.76
C PHE A 80 2.34 -5.50 -9.15
N GLY A 81 2.49 -5.62 -7.83
CA GLY A 81 2.49 -6.92 -7.16
C GLY A 81 1.19 -7.71 -7.33
N LEU A 82 0.03 -7.08 -7.06
CA LEU A 82 -1.27 -7.74 -7.20
C LEU A 82 -1.66 -8.04 -8.65
N PRO A 83 -1.44 -7.13 -9.63
CA PRO A 83 -1.55 -7.48 -11.05
C PRO A 83 -0.65 -8.65 -11.47
N ALA A 84 0.59 -8.74 -10.94
CA ALA A 84 1.47 -9.88 -11.17
C ALA A 84 0.90 -11.17 -10.57
N ALA A 85 0.36 -11.11 -9.35
CA ALA A 85 -0.31 -12.24 -8.71
C ALA A 85 -1.51 -12.73 -9.55
N CYS A 86 -2.33 -11.80 -10.07
CA CYS A 86 -3.41 -12.12 -11.01
C CYS A 86 -2.90 -12.82 -12.28
N LEU A 87 -1.80 -12.33 -12.87
CA LEU A 87 -1.18 -12.97 -14.03
C LEU A 87 -0.64 -14.36 -13.69
N ALA A 88 -0.03 -14.55 -12.52
CA ALA A 88 0.49 -15.83 -12.05
C ALA A 88 -0.66 -16.84 -11.83
N MET A 89 -1.76 -16.43 -11.21
CA MET A 89 -2.96 -17.26 -11.03
C MET A 89 -3.58 -17.62 -12.39
N TYR A 90 -3.66 -16.68 -13.33
CA TYR A 90 -4.15 -16.94 -14.68
C TYR A 90 -3.29 -17.98 -15.43
N ARG A 91 -1.96 -17.87 -15.36
CA ARG A 91 -1.04 -18.82 -16.00
C ARG A 91 -1.16 -20.24 -15.44
N ASN A 92 -1.51 -20.37 -14.16
CA ASN A 92 -1.73 -21.65 -13.49
C ASN A 92 -3.19 -22.13 -13.55
N ALA A 93 -4.09 -21.39 -14.21
CA ALA A 93 -5.47 -21.83 -14.38
C ALA A 93 -5.53 -23.07 -15.30
N LEU A 94 -6.42 -24.00 -14.93
CA LEU A 94 -6.73 -25.20 -15.72
C LEU A 94 -7.09 -24.82 -17.17
N PRO A 95 -6.60 -25.55 -18.19
CA PRO A 95 -6.79 -25.21 -19.60
C PRO A 95 -8.26 -24.93 -19.97
N GLU A 96 -9.18 -25.75 -19.46
CA GLU A 96 -10.61 -25.66 -19.71
C GLU A 96 -11.29 -24.45 -19.07
N ARG A 97 -10.69 -23.85 -18.02
CA ARG A 97 -11.20 -22.64 -17.35
C ARG A 97 -10.43 -21.37 -17.71
N ARG A 98 -9.32 -21.48 -18.44
CA ARG A 98 -8.38 -20.38 -18.68
C ARG A 98 -9.04 -19.14 -19.30
N LYS A 99 -9.96 -19.32 -20.26
CA LYS A 99 -10.68 -18.21 -20.89
C LYS A 99 -11.52 -17.42 -19.87
N LEU A 100 -12.28 -18.12 -19.03
CA LEU A 100 -13.09 -17.50 -17.98
C LEU A 100 -12.21 -16.82 -16.93
N MET A 101 -11.19 -17.53 -16.44
CA MET A 101 -10.27 -17.01 -15.43
C MET A 101 -9.49 -15.78 -15.93
N GLY A 102 -9.15 -15.72 -17.22
CA GLY A 102 -8.48 -14.57 -17.81
C GLY A 102 -9.30 -13.29 -17.71
N GLY A 103 -10.61 -13.35 -17.97
CA GLY A 103 -11.48 -12.18 -17.81
C GLY A 103 -11.61 -11.73 -16.35
N ILE A 104 -11.73 -12.68 -15.43
CA ILE A 104 -11.83 -12.40 -13.99
C ILE A 104 -10.53 -11.75 -13.49
N PHE A 105 -9.39 -12.40 -13.68
CA PHE A 105 -8.10 -11.91 -13.17
C PHE A 105 -7.67 -10.59 -13.82
N LEU A 106 -8.01 -10.35 -15.10
CA LEU A 106 -7.78 -9.05 -15.73
C LEU A 106 -8.63 -7.96 -15.08
N SER A 107 -9.91 -8.20 -14.83
CA SER A 107 -10.80 -7.24 -14.16
C SER A 107 -10.31 -6.92 -12.75
N LEU A 108 -9.90 -7.94 -12.00
CA LEU A 108 -9.35 -7.76 -10.65
C LEU A 108 -8.03 -6.98 -10.67
N ALA A 109 -7.11 -7.33 -11.57
CA ALA A 109 -5.83 -6.64 -11.74
C ALA A 109 -6.02 -5.16 -12.11
N LEU A 110 -6.94 -4.86 -13.04
CA LEU A 110 -7.26 -3.49 -13.43
C LEU A 110 -7.91 -2.72 -12.28
N THR A 111 -8.77 -3.36 -11.48
CA THR A 111 -9.38 -2.75 -10.30
C THR A 111 -8.30 -2.36 -9.29
N ALA A 112 -7.43 -3.30 -8.91
CA ALA A 112 -6.30 -3.02 -8.01
C ALA A 112 -5.36 -1.95 -8.57
N PHE A 113 -5.01 -2.03 -9.85
CA PHE A 113 -4.14 -1.06 -10.50
C PHE A 113 -4.73 0.35 -10.49
N LEU A 114 -6.00 0.51 -10.88
CA LEU A 114 -6.61 1.83 -11.04
C LEU A 114 -7.00 2.46 -9.70
N THR A 115 -7.62 1.69 -8.82
CA THR A 115 -8.24 2.21 -7.59
C THR A 115 -7.46 1.87 -6.33
N GLY A 116 -6.59 0.86 -6.36
CA GLY A 116 -5.90 0.36 -5.18
C GLY A 116 -6.74 -0.57 -4.30
N VAL A 117 -7.92 -1.01 -4.75
CA VAL A 117 -8.77 -1.99 -4.04
C VAL A 117 -8.19 -3.39 -4.22
N THR A 118 -7.85 -4.06 -3.13
CA THR A 118 -7.06 -5.30 -3.14
C THR A 118 -7.85 -6.53 -2.71
N GLU A 119 -8.93 -6.32 -1.97
CA GLU A 119 -9.69 -7.34 -1.25
C GLU A 119 -10.19 -8.47 -2.17
N PRO A 120 -10.75 -8.21 -3.36
CA PRO A 120 -11.20 -9.30 -4.23
C PRO A 120 -10.07 -10.25 -4.68
N ILE A 121 -8.84 -9.74 -4.80
CA ILE A 121 -7.66 -10.56 -5.15
C ILE A 121 -7.18 -11.31 -3.92
N GLU A 122 -7.01 -10.61 -2.80
CA GLU A 122 -6.53 -11.19 -1.54
C GLU A 122 -7.46 -12.30 -1.04
N PHE A 123 -8.77 -12.10 -1.17
CA PHE A 123 -9.79 -13.08 -0.75
C PHE A 123 -9.74 -14.36 -1.57
N ALA A 124 -9.21 -14.31 -2.81
CA ALA A 124 -9.07 -15.49 -3.65
C ALA A 124 -8.03 -16.49 -3.13
N PHE A 125 -7.07 -16.05 -2.31
CA PHE A 125 -6.00 -16.93 -1.81
C PHE A 125 -5.76 -16.88 -0.31
N MET A 126 -6.27 -15.89 0.44
CA MET A 126 -5.95 -15.73 1.86
C MET A 126 -6.35 -16.93 2.72
N PHE A 127 -7.52 -17.54 2.44
CA PHE A 127 -8.02 -18.71 3.15
C PHE A 127 -7.53 -20.02 2.52
N LEU A 128 -7.22 -19.99 1.22
CA LEU A 128 -6.78 -21.16 0.47
C LEU A 128 -5.29 -21.47 0.68
N ALA A 129 -4.45 -20.42 0.75
CA ALA A 129 -3.01 -20.49 0.88
C ALA A 129 -2.49 -19.48 1.92
N PRO A 130 -2.69 -19.74 3.23
CA PRO A 130 -2.33 -18.80 4.30
C PRO A 130 -0.86 -18.39 4.31
N PHE A 131 0.05 -19.28 3.90
CA PHE A 131 1.47 -18.96 3.79
C PHE A 131 1.79 -17.96 2.67
N LEU A 132 1.10 -18.07 1.53
CA LEU A 132 1.23 -17.07 0.44
C LEU A 132 0.68 -15.72 0.89
N TYR A 133 -0.37 -15.72 1.69
CA TYR A 133 -0.92 -14.51 2.29
C TYR A 133 0.02 -13.86 3.31
N LEU A 134 0.68 -14.66 4.15
CA LEU A 134 1.71 -14.16 5.05
C LEU A 134 2.89 -13.56 4.25
N LEU A 135 3.32 -14.21 3.17
CA LEU A 135 4.38 -13.67 2.30
C LEU A 135 3.96 -12.34 1.68
N HIS A 136 2.73 -12.25 1.16
CA HIS A 136 2.16 -11.00 0.65
C HIS A 136 2.13 -9.89 1.71
N ALA A 137 1.77 -10.22 2.96
CA ALA A 137 1.81 -9.28 4.08
C ALA A 137 3.22 -8.77 4.37
N LEU A 138 4.20 -9.67 4.40
CA LEU A 138 5.62 -9.33 4.60
C LEU A 138 6.17 -8.47 3.45
N LEU A 139 5.85 -8.83 2.21
CA LEU A 139 6.23 -8.06 1.02
C LEU A 139 5.59 -6.67 1.04
N THR A 140 4.35 -6.54 1.52
CA THR A 140 3.70 -5.22 1.68
C THR A 140 4.42 -4.37 2.74
N GLY A 141 4.79 -4.97 3.88
CA GLY A 141 5.64 -4.31 4.87
C GLY A 141 6.99 -3.88 4.30
N LEU A 142 7.66 -4.74 3.53
CA LEU A 142 8.92 -4.40 2.87
C LEU A 142 8.73 -3.24 1.89
N SER A 143 7.61 -3.19 1.18
CA SER A 143 7.32 -2.12 0.23
C SER A 143 7.28 -0.78 0.95
N MET A 144 6.51 -0.71 2.04
CA MET A 144 6.44 0.44 2.94
C MET A 144 7.83 0.89 3.42
N ALA A 145 8.63 -0.06 3.91
CA ALA A 145 9.96 0.20 4.45
C ALA A 145 10.94 0.71 3.40
N ILE A 146 10.94 0.09 2.21
CA ILE A 146 11.82 0.43 1.09
C ILE A 146 11.45 1.80 0.54
N THR A 147 10.16 2.08 0.33
CA THR A 147 9.75 3.40 -0.17
C THR A 147 10.14 4.51 0.81
N ASN A 148 9.97 4.27 2.11
CA ASN A 148 10.40 5.23 3.13
C ASN A 148 11.93 5.37 3.18
N LEU A 149 12.68 4.26 3.09
CA LEU A 149 14.15 4.27 3.10
C LEU A 149 14.74 5.03 1.90
N LEU A 150 14.10 4.90 0.73
CA LEU A 150 14.46 5.60 -0.51
C LEU A 150 13.92 7.04 -0.54
N ASN A 151 13.29 7.50 0.54
CA ASN A 151 12.70 8.84 0.63
C ASN A 151 11.72 9.13 -0.52
N ILE A 152 10.90 8.12 -0.85
CA ILE A 152 9.78 8.23 -1.78
C ILE A 152 8.57 8.62 -0.95
N HIS A 153 7.96 9.76 -1.29
CA HIS A 153 6.73 10.22 -0.66
C HIS A 153 5.69 10.48 -1.73
N LEU A 154 4.61 9.71 -1.68
CA LEU A 154 3.42 9.91 -2.48
C LEU A 154 2.21 9.55 -1.61
N GLY A 155 1.38 10.54 -1.33
CA GLY A 155 0.10 10.34 -0.66
C GLY A 155 -1.00 9.97 -1.66
N PHE A 156 -2.09 9.45 -1.12
CA PHE A 156 -3.33 9.11 -1.81
C PHE A 156 -4.52 9.67 -1.02
N THR A 157 -5.70 9.67 -1.65
CA THR A 157 -6.96 10.02 -1.00
C THR A 157 -7.89 8.83 -0.79
N PHE A 158 -7.62 7.71 -1.48
CA PHE A 158 -8.44 6.51 -1.39
C PHE A 158 -7.65 5.27 -0.99
N SER A 159 -6.81 4.68 -1.88
CA SER A 159 -6.17 3.37 -1.61
C SER A 159 -4.82 3.16 -2.31
N GLY A 160 -4.27 4.17 -3.00
CA GLY A 160 -2.94 4.08 -3.61
C GLY A 160 -2.92 3.40 -4.99
N GLY A 161 -3.98 3.59 -5.78
CA GLY A 161 -4.03 3.18 -7.18
C GLY A 161 -3.44 4.22 -8.14
N ALA A 162 -3.42 3.90 -9.44
CA ALA A 162 -2.92 4.77 -10.50
C ALA A 162 -3.65 6.12 -10.56
N ILE A 163 -4.94 6.15 -10.21
CA ILE A 163 -5.72 7.40 -10.13
C ILE A 163 -5.17 8.29 -9.00
N ASP A 164 -4.96 7.73 -7.80
CA ASP A 164 -4.35 8.45 -6.69
C ASP A 164 -2.93 8.94 -7.05
N MET A 165 -2.15 8.12 -7.77
CA MET A 165 -0.80 8.49 -8.19
C MET A 165 -0.83 9.68 -9.15
N LEU A 166 -1.75 9.67 -10.12
CA LEU A 166 -1.91 10.75 -11.08
C LEU A 166 -2.36 12.05 -10.39
N LEU A 167 -3.30 11.97 -9.46
CA LEU A 167 -3.79 13.13 -8.71
C LEU A 167 -2.76 13.67 -7.71
N GLY A 168 -1.99 12.79 -7.08
CA GLY A 168 -0.98 13.12 -6.08
C GLY A 168 0.39 13.50 -6.65
N TRP A 169 0.63 13.29 -7.95
CA TRP A 169 1.95 13.38 -8.58
C TRP A 169 2.68 14.70 -8.32
N GLY A 170 1.95 15.82 -8.42
CA GLY A 170 2.51 17.16 -8.26
C GLY A 170 3.03 17.49 -6.86
N LYS A 171 2.70 16.68 -5.85
CA LYS A 171 3.21 16.80 -4.47
C LYS A 171 4.22 15.71 -4.10
N SER A 172 4.52 14.81 -5.03
CA SER A 172 5.38 13.67 -4.74
C SER A 172 6.84 14.08 -4.55
N THR A 173 7.53 13.39 -3.64
CA THR A 173 8.99 13.43 -3.51
C THR A 173 9.53 12.11 -4.05
N ASN A 174 10.41 12.16 -5.06
CA ASN A 174 10.94 10.98 -5.73
C ASN A 174 9.88 9.98 -6.25
N GLY A 175 8.65 10.44 -6.52
CA GLY A 175 7.53 9.56 -6.89
C GLY A 175 7.79 8.67 -8.11
N TRP A 176 8.67 9.10 -9.03
CA TRP A 176 9.12 8.29 -10.16
C TRP A 176 9.79 6.97 -9.78
N MET A 177 10.36 6.85 -8.58
CA MET A 177 10.97 5.62 -8.09
C MET A 177 9.93 4.52 -7.76
N ILE A 178 8.63 4.84 -7.74
CA ILE A 178 7.57 3.84 -7.63
C ILE A 178 7.59 2.88 -8.81
N PHE A 179 7.92 3.35 -10.02
CA PHE A 179 7.99 2.49 -11.20
C PHE A 179 9.07 1.41 -11.10
N PRO A 180 10.36 1.71 -10.84
CA PRO A 180 11.37 0.66 -10.68
C PRO A 180 11.10 -0.25 -9.47
N VAL A 181 10.65 0.28 -8.33
CA VAL A 181 10.26 -0.56 -7.18
C VAL A 181 9.10 -1.47 -7.55
N GLY A 182 8.07 -0.92 -8.21
CA GLY A 182 6.93 -1.65 -8.72
C GLY A 182 7.32 -2.77 -9.69
N LEU A 183 8.22 -2.51 -10.64
CA LEU A 183 8.72 -3.54 -11.56
C LEU A 183 9.45 -4.68 -10.85
N VAL A 184 10.20 -4.39 -9.78
CA VAL A 184 10.78 -5.43 -8.92
C VAL A 184 9.68 -6.25 -8.25
N TYR A 185 8.65 -5.59 -7.70
CA TYR A 185 7.48 -6.26 -7.11
C TYR A 185 6.66 -7.06 -8.11
N PHE A 186 6.64 -6.67 -9.38
CA PHE A 186 5.99 -7.46 -10.44
C PHE A 186 6.73 -8.77 -10.71
N ALA A 187 8.05 -8.80 -10.52
CA ALA A 187 8.90 -9.94 -10.83
C ALA A 187 8.99 -10.97 -9.69
N ILE A 188 8.80 -10.54 -8.44
CA ILE A 188 8.79 -11.38 -7.22
C ILE A 188 7.44 -12.09 -7.10
#